data_AF-A0A1R1PDD4-F1
#
_entry.id   AF-A0A1R1PDD4-F1
#
_cell.length_a   1.000
_cell.length_b   1.000
_cell.length_c   1.000
_cell.angle_alpha   90.00
_cell.angle_beta   90.00
_cell.angle_gamma   90.00
#
_symmetry.space_group_name_H-M   'P 1'
#
loop_
_entity.id
_entity.type
_entity.pdbx_description
1 polymer ?
#
loop_
_entity_poly.entity_id
_entity_poly.type
_entity_poly.pdbx_seq_one_letter_code
_entity_poly.pdbx_strand_id
1 'polypeptide(L)'
;MCGISGLILKDTKQNAVLDIHESLGLLQHRGQDSAGITTCGARGRFYQCKANGMVNEVFTQDRIEGLHGSMGIGHVRYPTAGTSSISEAQPFYVNSPYGIAFAHVSR
;
A
#
# COMPACT_ATOMS: atom_id res chain seq x y z
N MET A 1 -10.04 12.71 -3.66
CA MET A 1 -8.61 12.97 -3.94
C MET A 1 -7.81 11.98 -3.14
N CYS A 2 -6.95 11.17 -3.78
CA CYS A 2 -6.25 10.01 -3.20
C CYS A 2 -5.44 10.31 -1.91
N GLY A 3 -5.03 9.26 -1.20
CA GLY A 3 -4.23 9.36 0.03
C GLY A 3 -3.01 8.43 -0.01
N ILE A 4 -1.92 8.84 0.64
CA ILE A 4 -0.68 8.07 0.79
C ILE A 4 -0.31 7.99 2.26
N SER A 5 0.19 6.83 2.68
CA SER A 5 0.87 6.63 3.96
C SER A 5 2.26 6.05 3.71
N GLY A 6 3.23 6.41 4.54
CA GLY A 6 4.60 5.89 4.46
C GLY A 6 5.18 5.79 5.86
N LEU A 7 5.80 4.65 6.17
CA LEU A 7 6.33 4.36 7.49
C LEU A 7 7.68 3.67 7.39
N ILE A 8 8.61 4.08 8.25
CA ILE A 8 9.90 3.45 8.47
C ILE A 8 10.08 3.32 9.98
N LEU A 9 10.02 2.10 10.49
CA LEU A 9 10.24 1.80 11.90
C LEU A 9 11.74 1.73 12.18
N LYS A 10 12.14 2.24 13.35
CA LYS A 10 13.51 2.12 13.87
C LYS A 10 13.87 0.66 14.17
N ASP A 11 12.93 -0.10 14.72
CA ASP A 11 13.12 -1.52 15.00
C ASP A 11 12.84 -2.34 13.75
N THR A 12 13.90 -2.92 13.17
CA THR A 12 13.84 -3.68 11.92
C THR A 12 13.22 -5.07 12.07
N LYS A 13 12.91 -5.49 13.31
CA LYS A 13 12.21 -6.76 13.58
C LYS A 13 10.70 -6.65 13.54
N GLN A 14 10.16 -5.43 13.58
CA GLN A 14 8.72 -5.19 13.56
C GLN A 14 8.19 -5.05 12.13
N ASN A 15 6.88 -5.24 11.96
CA ASN A 15 6.19 -5.10 10.68
C ASN A 15 5.43 -3.78 10.63
N ALA A 16 5.70 -2.96 9.62
CA ALA A 16 5.04 -1.66 9.42
C ALA A 16 3.59 -1.77 8.91
N VAL A 17 3.14 -2.98 8.53
CA VAL A 17 1.86 -3.17 7.83
C VAL A 17 0.64 -2.72 8.64
N LEU A 18 0.59 -3.00 9.96
CA LEU A 18 -0.58 -2.68 10.79
C LEU A 18 -0.77 -1.17 10.94
N ASP A 19 0.32 -0.45 11.24
CA ASP A 19 0.30 1.00 11.36
C ASP A 19 -0.07 1.67 10.02
N ILE A 20 0.43 1.14 8.89
CA ILE A 20 0.07 1.63 7.56
C ILE A 20 -1.41 1.34 7.27
N HIS A 21 -1.91 0.15 7.61
CA HIS A 21 -3.32 -0.23 7.44
C HIS A 21 -4.25 0.71 8.21
N GLU A 22 -3.96 0.97 9.49
CA GLU A 22 -4.73 1.91 10.32
C GLU A 22 -4.66 3.33 9.75
N SER A 23 -3.47 3.78 9.35
CA SER A 23 -3.27 5.07 8.70
C SER A 23 -4.11 5.22 7.42
N LEU A 24 -4.16 4.17 6.57
CA LEU A 24 -5.02 4.18 5.38
C LEU A 24 -6.51 4.16 5.73
N GLY A 25 -6.91 3.47 6.80
CA GLY A 25 -8.28 3.51 7.32
C GLY A 25 -8.70 4.93 7.69
N LEU A 26 -7.83 5.69 8.36
CA LEU A 26 -8.06 7.11 8.64
C LEU A 26 -8.12 7.97 7.37
N LEU A 27 -7.34 7.61 6.35
CA LEU A 27 -7.34 8.27 5.05
C LEU A 27 -8.44 7.77 4.09
N GLN A 28 -9.31 6.83 4.48
CA GLN A 28 -10.29 6.20 3.60
C GLN A 28 -11.21 7.20 2.88
N HIS A 29 -11.52 8.33 3.52
CA HIS A 29 -12.31 9.42 2.94
C HIS A 29 -11.67 10.06 1.70
N ARG A 30 -10.37 9.82 1.47
CA ARG A 30 -9.61 10.31 0.32
C ARG A 30 -9.78 9.42 -0.92
N GLY A 31 -10.09 8.13 -0.74
CA GLY A 31 -10.26 7.22 -1.87
C GLY A 31 -10.93 5.92 -1.47
N GLN A 32 -11.96 5.50 -2.20
CA GLN A 32 -12.78 4.32 -1.92
C GLN A 32 -12.78 3.29 -3.06
N ASP A 33 -12.00 3.53 -4.11
CA ASP A 33 -12.00 2.74 -5.34
C ASP A 33 -11.01 1.56 -5.30
N SER A 34 -9.83 1.80 -4.72
CA SER A 34 -8.84 0.76 -4.45
C SER A 34 -7.94 1.14 -3.28
N ALA A 35 -7.31 0.12 -2.69
CA ALA A 35 -6.29 0.27 -1.67
C ALA A 35 -5.10 -0.66 -1.95
N GLY A 36 -3.92 -0.26 -1.50
CA GLY A 36 -2.73 -1.08 -1.61
C GLY A 36 -1.65 -0.71 -0.60
N ILE A 37 -0.88 -1.71 -0.17
CA ILE A 37 0.29 -1.59 0.69
C ILE A 37 1.45 -2.36 0.04
N THR A 38 2.64 -1.77 0.07
CA THR A 38 3.89 -2.44 -0.25
C THR A 38 4.87 -2.26 0.89
N THR A 39 5.34 -3.35 1.49
CA THR A 39 6.37 -3.36 2.53
C THR A 39 7.69 -3.88 1.99
N CYS A 40 8.80 -3.52 2.63
CA CYS A 40 10.14 -3.98 2.31
C CYS A 40 10.71 -4.77 3.49
N GLY A 41 10.93 -6.06 3.29
CA GLY A 41 11.49 -6.97 4.27
C GLY A 41 12.99 -7.17 4.13
N ALA A 42 13.47 -8.26 4.73
CA ALA A 42 14.89 -8.59 4.74
C ALA A 42 15.49 -8.65 3.34
N ARG A 43 16.74 -8.18 3.21
CA ARG A 43 17.50 -8.16 1.94
C ARG A 43 16.84 -7.34 0.82
N GLY A 44 15.95 -6.40 1.15
CA GLY A 44 15.30 -5.52 0.18
C GLY A 44 14.13 -6.14 -0.57
N ARG A 45 13.59 -7.28 -0.11
CA ARG A 45 12.44 -7.93 -0.77
C ARG A 45 11.16 -7.15 -0.54
N PHE A 46 10.47 -6.80 -1.62
CA PHE A 46 9.12 -6.22 -1.53
C PHE A 46 8.03 -7.29 -1.36
N TYR A 47 7.05 -6.95 -0.53
CA TYR A 47 5.78 -7.67 -0.37
C TYR A 47 4.66 -6.69 -0.70
N GLN A 48 3.78 -7.06 -1.64
CA GLN A 48 2.73 -6.17 -2.12
C GLN A 48 1.36 -6.84 -2.03
N CYS A 49 0.40 -6.08 -1.50
CA CYS A 49 -1.00 -6.43 -1.47
C CYS A 49 -1.80 -5.21 -1.96
N LYS A 50 -2.59 -5.40 -3.02
CA LYS A 50 -3.46 -4.35 -3.56
C LYS A 50 -4.70 -4.97 -4.18
N ALA A 51 -5.82 -4.27 -4.11
CA ALA A 51 -7.05 -4.62 -4.80
C ALA A 51 -8.00 -3.42 -4.91
N ASN A 52 -9.04 -3.57 -5.73
CA ASN A 52 -10.18 -2.66 -5.71
C ASN A 52 -10.98 -2.85 -4.41
N GLY A 53 -11.66 -1.79 -4.00
CA GLY A 53 -12.44 -1.75 -2.76
C GLY A 53 -11.78 -0.91 -1.66
N MET A 54 -12.48 -0.85 -0.53
CA MET A 54 -12.08 -0.13 0.66
C MET A 54 -10.97 -0.87 1.43
N VAL A 55 -10.25 -0.15 2.29
CA VAL A 55 -9.10 -0.66 3.06
C VAL A 55 -9.46 -1.97 3.78
N ASN A 56 -10.56 -1.99 4.54
CA ASN A 56 -10.98 -3.17 5.31
C ASN A 56 -11.46 -4.35 4.44
N GLU A 57 -11.82 -4.11 3.17
CA GLU A 57 -12.19 -5.16 2.23
C GLU A 57 -10.94 -5.76 1.57
N VAL A 58 -9.95 -4.91 1.29
CA VAL A 58 -8.69 -5.31 0.66
C VAL A 58 -7.79 -6.06 1.65
N PHE A 59 -7.63 -5.59 2.88
CA PHE A 59 -6.66 -6.12 3.83
C PHE A 59 -7.30 -7.03 4.87
N THR A 60 -7.62 -8.26 4.47
CA THR A 60 -7.99 -9.32 5.41
C THR A 60 -6.77 -9.77 6.23
N GLN A 61 -7.02 -10.41 7.38
CA GLN A 61 -5.98 -10.92 8.28
C GLN A 61 -4.91 -11.73 7.53
N ASP A 62 -5.32 -12.72 6.73
CA ASP A 62 -4.40 -13.55 5.95
C ASP A 62 -3.54 -12.76 4.95
N ARG A 63 -4.10 -11.69 4.36
CA ARG A 63 -3.36 -10.83 3.42
C ARG A 63 -2.38 -9.90 4.13
N ILE A 64 -2.73 -9.44 5.34
CA ILE A 64 -1.84 -8.64 6.20
C ILE A 64 -0.65 -9.49 6.66
N GLU A 65 -0.89 -10.74 7.03
CA GLU A 65 0.16 -11.66 7.48
C GLU A 65 1.24 -11.90 6.40
N GLY A 66 0.89 -11.77 5.11
CA GLY A 66 1.85 -11.87 4.01
C GLY A 66 2.76 -10.64 3.81
N LEU A 67 2.55 -9.54 4.54
CA LEU A 67 3.28 -8.28 4.38
C LEU A 67 4.32 -8.10 5.48
N HIS A 68 5.56 -8.44 5.16
CA HIS A 68 6.66 -8.39 6.12
C HIS A 68 7.54 -7.14 5.94
N GLY A 69 8.18 -6.72 7.02
CA GLY A 69 9.24 -5.72 7.01
C GLY A 69 8.89 -4.43 7.75
N SER A 70 9.94 -3.74 8.19
CA SER A 70 9.86 -2.57 9.06
C SER A 70 9.64 -1.26 8.33
N MET A 71 9.50 -1.29 6.99
CA MET A 71 9.17 -0.12 6.21
C MET A 71 8.18 -0.45 5.10
N GLY A 72 7.38 0.53 4.70
CA GLY A 72 6.43 0.38 3.62
C GLY A 72 5.73 1.67 3.25
N ILE A 73 4.97 1.59 2.17
CA ILE A 73 4.09 2.63 1.68
C ILE A 73 2.70 2.06 1.41
N GLY A 74 1.68 2.89 1.63
CA GLY A 74 0.28 2.58 1.41
C GLY A 74 -0.40 3.65 0.56
N HIS A 75 -1.47 3.27 -0.15
CA HIS A 75 -2.25 4.18 -0.97
C HIS A 75 -3.74 3.84 -0.96
N VAL A 76 -4.59 4.86 -0.96
CA VAL A 76 -6.03 4.76 -1.24
C VAL A 76 -6.39 5.62 -2.45
N ARG A 77 -7.04 5.01 -3.44
CA ARG A 77 -7.37 5.63 -4.73
C ARG A 77 -8.77 6.19 -4.72
N TYR A 78 -8.91 7.45 -5.13
CA TYR A 78 -10.19 8.03 -5.50
C TYR A 78 -10.53 7.63 -6.94
N PRO A 79 -11.80 7.36 -7.29
CA PRO A 79 -12.18 7.09 -8.67
C PRO A 79 -11.68 8.22 -9.59
N THR A 80 -10.88 7.87 -10.59
CA THR A 80 -10.43 8.81 -11.64
C THR A 80 -11.03 8.40 -12.98
N ALA A 81 -11.07 9.33 -13.93
CA ALA A 81 -11.50 9.01 -15.29
C ALA A 81 -10.54 7.95 -15.89
N GLY A 82 -11.06 6.78 -16.23
CA GLY A 82 -10.27 5.64 -16.69
C GLY A 82 -10.94 4.31 -16.39
N THR A 83 -10.17 3.23 -16.43
CA THR A 83 -10.65 1.88 -16.12
C THR A 83 -10.51 1.58 -14.63
N SER A 84 -11.51 0.93 -14.04
CA SER A 84 -11.46 0.39 -12.67
C SER A 84 -10.57 -0.86 -12.54
N SER A 85 -9.55 -0.99 -13.40
CA SER A 85 -8.65 -2.14 -13.38
C SER A 85 -7.84 -2.16 -12.08
N ILE A 86 -7.63 -3.36 -11.56
CA ILE A 86 -6.74 -3.61 -10.42
C ILE A 86 -5.28 -3.24 -10.74
N SER A 87 -4.91 -3.23 -12.03
CA SER A 87 -3.57 -2.80 -12.49
C SER A 87 -3.26 -1.37 -12.06
N GLU A 88 -4.29 -0.52 -12.04
CA GLU A 88 -4.19 0.90 -11.68
C GLU A 88 -4.14 1.11 -10.16
N ALA A 89 -4.31 0.06 -9.34
CA ALA A 89 -4.19 0.17 -7.90
C ALA A 89 -2.71 0.39 -7.53
N GLN A 90 -2.46 1.34 -6.64
CA GLN A 90 -1.12 1.70 -6.17
C GLN A 90 -0.88 1.12 -4.77
N PRO A 91 0.38 0.88 -4.36
CA PRO A 91 1.64 1.29 -5.00
C PRO A 91 2.02 0.55 -6.30
N PHE A 92 2.76 1.23 -7.17
CA PHE A 92 3.44 0.63 -8.33
C PHE A 92 4.83 0.12 -7.94
N TYR A 93 5.34 -0.87 -8.68
CA TYR A 93 6.66 -1.46 -8.48
C TYR A 93 7.34 -1.70 -9.82
N VAL A 94 8.66 -1.43 -9.87
CA VAL A 94 9.56 -1.85 -10.96
C VAL A 94 10.77 -2.54 -10.37
N ASN A 95 11.29 -3.56 -11.05
CA ASN A 95 12.42 -4.36 -10.56
C ASN A 95 13.79 -3.81 -10.98
N SER A 96 13.85 -2.70 -11.72
CA SER A 96 15.11 -2.12 -12.21
C SER A 96 15.04 -0.60 -12.36
N PRO A 97 16.11 0.12 -11.97
CA PRO A 97 17.25 -0.37 -11.18
C PRO A 97 16.85 -0.58 -9.71
N TYR A 98 17.57 -1.44 -8.98
CA TYR A 98 17.46 -1.71 -7.52
C TYR A 98 16.14 -2.32 -6.98
N GLY A 99 15.03 -2.12 -7.68
CA GLY A 99 13.69 -2.37 -7.14
C GLY A 99 13.12 -1.09 -6.53
N ILE A 100 12.12 -0.49 -7.16
CA ILE A 100 11.52 0.79 -6.74
C ILE A 100 10.02 0.58 -6.57
N ALA A 101 9.48 0.99 -5.42
CA ALA A 101 8.06 1.08 -5.17
C ALA A 101 7.63 2.55 -5.00
N PHE A 102 6.48 2.93 -5.57
CA PHE A 102 6.03 4.32 -5.60
C PHE A 102 4.51 4.45 -5.51
N ALA A 103 4.04 5.51 -4.85
CA ALA A 103 2.65 5.91 -4.78
C ALA A 103 2.51 7.42 -5.00
N HIS A 104 1.40 7.85 -5.61
CA HIS A 104 1.15 9.22 -6.03
C HIS A 104 -0.30 9.65 -5.79
N VAL A 105 -0.49 10.87 -5.29
CA VAL A 105 -1.81 11.49 -5.18
C VAL A 105 -2.15 12.16 -6.51
N SER A 106 -2.95 11.49 -7.32
CA SER A 106 -3.57 12.09 -8.50
C SER A 106 -4.49 13.25 -8.09
N ARG A 107 -4.37 14.38 -8.80
CA ARG A 107 -5.32 15.50 -8.69
C ARG A 107 -6.71 15.08 -9.12
#